data_AF-A0A370PWM5-F1
#
_entry.id   AF-A0A370PWM5-F1
#
_cell.length_a   1.000
_cell.length_b   1.000
_cell.length_c   1.000
_cell.angle_alpha   90.00
_cell.angle_beta   90.00
_cell.angle_gamma   90.00
#
_symmetry.space_group_name_H-M   'P 1'
#
loop_
_entity.id
_entity.type
_entity.pdbx_description
1 polymer ?
#
loop_
_entity_poly.entity_id
_entity_poly.type
_entity_poly.pdbx_seq_one_letter_code
_entity_poly.pdbx_strand_id
1 'polypeptide(L)' 'MSSSGKDFSYKGSGTNSQGNHWCSRDYGSGSRNSNSYHYSNSDGSYYYSNPNGSTYYNNGNGGSTYTPPSGNGGSTGKK' A
#
# COMPACT_ATOMS: atom_id res chain seq x y z
N MET A 1 -20.26 8.67 -10.69
CA MET A 1 -19.78 7.37 -11.21
C MET A 1 -19.30 6.53 -10.03
N SER A 2 -20.15 5.61 -9.56
CA SER A 2 -19.82 4.66 -8.49
C SER A 2 -18.86 3.60 -9.02
N SER A 3 -17.74 3.37 -8.33
CA SER A 3 -16.80 2.31 -8.69
C SER A 3 -16.77 1.22 -7.61
N SER A 4 -17.47 0.13 -7.92
CA SER A 4 -17.12 -1.27 -7.67
C SER A 4 -16.56 -1.69 -6.30
N GLY A 5 -17.44 -2.27 -5.48
CA GLY A 5 -17.33 -3.69 -5.12
C GLY A 5 -16.22 -4.13 -4.15
N LYS A 6 -15.77 -3.26 -3.26
CA LYS A 6 -14.84 -3.64 -2.18
C LYS A 6 -15.22 -2.87 -0.92
N ASP A 7 -15.46 -3.57 0.17
CA ASP A 7 -15.87 -3.06 1.49
C ASP A 7 -14.74 -2.24 2.16
N PHE A 8 -14.30 -1.16 1.52
CA PHE A 8 -13.35 -0.24 2.12
C PHE A 8 -13.80 1.21 1.97
N SER A 9 -13.61 1.97 3.04
CA SER A 9 -13.82 3.40 3.09
C SER A 9 -12.54 4.11 2.69
N TYR A 10 -12.62 5.09 1.78
CA TYR A 10 -11.49 5.98 1.52
C TYR A 10 -11.31 6.91 2.73
N LYS A 11 -10.19 6.78 3.44
CA LYS A 11 -9.84 7.65 4.58
C LYS A 11 -9.31 9.00 4.09
N GLY A 12 -8.59 8.98 2.98
CA GLY A 12 -8.05 10.18 2.37
C GLY A 12 -7.19 9.85 1.15
N SER A 13 -7.08 10.83 0.26
CA SER A 13 -6.12 10.77 -0.83
C SER A 13 -5.68 12.18 -1.19
N GLY A 14 -4.50 12.31 -1.74
CA GLY A 14 -3.99 13.58 -2.19
C GLY A 14 -2.80 13.42 -3.12
N THR A 15 -2.45 14.52 -3.76
CA THR A 15 -1.24 14.64 -4.56
C THR A 15 -0.46 15.84 -4.04
N ASN A 16 0.82 15.65 -3.72
CA ASN A 16 1.66 16.76 -3.31
C ASN A 16 2.18 17.55 -4.52
N SER A 17 2.81 18.70 -4.29
CA SER A 17 3.36 19.56 -5.36
C SER A 17 4.46 18.89 -6.20
N GLN A 18 5.03 17.79 -5.72
CA GLN A 18 6.05 17.00 -6.43
C GLN A 18 5.43 15.90 -7.32
N GLY A 19 4.10 15.81 -7.35
CA GLY A 19 3.37 14.79 -8.11
C GLY A 19 3.25 13.44 -7.40
N ASN A 20 3.68 13.33 -6.13
CA ASN A 20 3.52 12.10 -5.37
C ASN A 20 2.07 11.97 -4.93
N HIS A 21 1.46 10.85 -5.24
CA HIS A 21 0.09 10.52 -4.91
C HIS A 21 0.03 9.58 -3.72
N TRP A 22 -0.85 9.87 -2.78
CA TRP A 22 -1.09 9.04 -1.62
C TRP A 22 -2.57 8.76 -1.45
N CYS A 23 -2.90 7.57 -0.98
CA CYS A 23 -4.27 7.11 -0.78
C CYS A 23 -4.34 6.14 0.40
N SER A 24 -5.05 6.55 1.45
CA SER A 24 -5.39 5.71 2.59
C SER A 24 -6.81 5.14 2.44
N ARG A 25 -6.93 3.86 2.75
CA ARG A 25 -8.14 3.04 2.64
C ARG A 25 -8.34 2.24 3.91
N ASP A 26 -9.57 2.17 4.37
CA ASP A 26 -9.97 1.45 5.58
C ASP A 26 -10.91 0.30 5.19
N TYR A 27 -10.38 -0.92 5.23
CA TYR A 27 -11.12 -2.15 4.92
C TYR A 27 -11.92 -2.67 6.12
N GLY A 28 -12.09 -1.86 7.18
CA GLY A 28 -12.89 -2.19 8.34
C GLY A 28 -12.26 -3.19 9.32
N SER A 29 -13.04 -3.53 10.35
CA SER A 29 -12.61 -4.37 11.48
C SER A 29 -12.23 -5.82 11.12
N GLY A 30 -12.54 -6.28 9.91
CA GLY A 30 -12.16 -7.61 9.41
C GLY A 30 -10.76 -7.68 8.82
N SER A 31 -10.10 -6.55 8.61
CA SER A 31 -8.72 -6.50 8.12
C SER A 31 -7.71 -6.49 9.25
N ARG A 32 -6.66 -7.30 9.14
CA ARG A 32 -5.49 -7.26 10.03
C ARG A 32 -4.81 -5.88 10.01
N ASN A 33 -5.00 -5.14 8.93
CA ASN A 33 -4.56 -3.77 8.76
C ASN A 33 -5.69 -2.91 8.20
N SER A 34 -6.42 -2.26 9.10
CA SER A 34 -7.44 -1.26 8.78
C SER A 34 -6.86 0.03 8.20
N ASN A 35 -5.54 0.19 8.14
CA ASN A 35 -4.88 1.36 7.57
C ASN A 35 -4.11 0.99 6.30
N SER A 36 -4.84 0.42 5.34
CA SER A 36 -4.27 0.15 4.03
C SER A 36 -3.89 1.46 3.36
N TYR A 37 -2.73 1.48 2.73
CA TYR A 37 -2.14 2.72 2.25
C TYR A 37 -1.42 2.47 0.94
N HIS A 38 -1.61 3.36 -0.02
CA HIS A 38 -0.92 3.35 -1.29
C HIS A 38 -0.23 4.69 -1.48
N TYR A 39 1.06 4.64 -1.80
CA TYR A 39 1.88 5.80 -2.05
C TYR A 39 2.62 5.59 -3.35
N SER A 40 2.57 6.56 -4.25
CA SER A 40 3.28 6.54 -5.52
C SER A 40 4.06 7.83 -5.65
N ASN A 41 5.35 7.73 -5.89
CA ASN A 41 6.19 8.87 -6.16
C ASN A 41 6.31 9.11 -7.66
N SER A 42 6.61 10.35 -8.03
CA SER A 42 6.86 10.74 -9.41
C SER A 42 8.12 10.09 -10.01
N ASP A 43 9.09 9.69 -9.17
CA ASP A 43 10.26 8.90 -9.57
C ASP A 43 9.95 7.44 -9.93
N GLY A 44 8.69 7.01 -9.79
CA GLY A 44 8.24 5.65 -10.11
C GLY A 44 8.35 4.67 -8.94
N SER A 45 8.98 5.06 -7.82
CA SER A 45 8.87 4.27 -6.58
C SER A 45 7.46 4.31 -6.03
N TYR A 46 7.03 3.21 -5.42
CA TYR A 46 5.71 3.12 -4.81
C TYR A 46 5.71 2.19 -3.61
N TYR A 47 4.75 2.41 -2.72
CA TYR A 47 4.57 1.65 -1.49
C TYR A 47 3.11 1.26 -1.33
N TYR A 48 2.89 -0.02 -1.06
CA TYR A 48 1.60 -0.59 -0.70
C TYR A 48 1.67 -1.11 0.73
N SER A 49 0.66 -0.76 1.50
CA SER A 49 0.31 -1.35 2.79
C SER A 49 -1.03 -2.02 2.61
N ASN A 50 -1.04 -3.35 2.64
CA ASN A 50 -2.19 -4.16 2.30
C ASN A 50 -3.04 -4.47 3.54
N PRO A 51 -4.34 -4.75 3.37
CA PRO A 51 -5.26 -5.05 4.48
C PRO A 51 -4.93 -6.33 5.23
N ASN A 52 -4.21 -7.25 4.59
CA ASN A 52 -3.68 -8.46 5.22
C ASN A 52 -2.48 -8.19 6.15
N GLY A 53 -1.98 -6.95 6.18
CA GLY A 53 -0.81 -6.51 6.95
C GLY A 53 0.53 -6.66 6.23
N SER A 54 0.55 -7.23 5.01
CA SER A 54 1.76 -7.20 4.17
C SER A 54 2.02 -5.80 3.64
N THR A 55 3.28 -5.49 3.39
CA THR A 55 3.70 -4.28 2.69
C THR A 55 4.54 -4.65 1.47
N TYR A 56 4.51 -3.78 0.48
CA TYR A 56 5.30 -3.93 -0.73
C TYR A 56 5.89 -2.57 -1.08
N TYR A 57 7.20 -2.52 -1.24
CA TYR A 57 7.93 -1.31 -1.58
C TYR A 57 8.67 -1.54 -2.89
N ASN A 58 8.49 -0.67 -3.86
CA ASN A 58 9.26 -0.61 -5.09
C ASN A 58 10.07 0.67 -5.10
N ASN A 59 11.35 0.59 -5.45
CA ASN A 59 12.27 1.73 -5.42
C ASN A 59 12.34 2.52 -6.74
N GLY A 60 11.50 2.22 -7.74
CA GLY A 60 11.50 2.86 -9.06
C GLY A 60 12.65 2.43 -9.99
N ASN A 61 13.65 1.76 -9.45
CA ASN A 61 14.91 1.42 -10.12
C ASN A 61 15.05 -0.08 -10.41
N GLY A 62 13.94 -0.81 -10.48
CA GLY A 62 13.89 -2.25 -10.71
C GLY A 62 14.06 -3.12 -9.45
N GLY A 63 14.19 -2.50 -8.27
CA GLY A 63 14.21 -3.19 -6.98
C GLY A 63 12.84 -3.16 -6.30
N SER A 64 12.41 -4.30 -5.75
CA SER A 64 11.22 -4.36 -4.90
C SER A 64 11.46 -5.21 -3.67
N THR A 65 10.80 -4.84 -2.58
CA THR A 65 10.84 -5.49 -1.29
C THR A 65 9.42 -5.81 -0.87
N TYR A 66 9.11 -7.09 -0.80
CA TYR A 66 7.86 -7.57 -0.20
C TYR A 66 8.11 -7.90 1.27
N THR A 67 7.26 -7.38 2.15
CA THR A 67 7.29 -7.67 3.59
C THR A 67 5.96 -8.33 3.98
N PRO A 68 5.97 -9.58 4.45
CA PRO A 68 4.75 -10.24 4.92
C PRO A 68 4.26 -9.62 6.25
N PRO A 69 2.98 -9.79 6.61
CA PRO A 69 2.44 -9.31 7.88
C PRO A 69 3.20 -9.93 9.06
N SER A 70 3.46 -9.13 10.10
CA SER A 70 4.06 -9.60 11.35
C SER A 70 3.13 -10.64 11.99
N GLY A 71 3.48 -11.91 11.76
CA GLY A 71 2.64 -13.07 12.07
C GLY A 71 3.10 -14.34 11.34
N ASN A 72 3.87 -14.21 10.25
CA ASN A 72 4.66 -15.32 9.73
C ASN A 72 5.79 -14.81 8.81
N GLY A 73 7.03 -15.07 9.23
CA GLY A 73 8.21 -15.17 8.37
C GLY A 73 8.48 -14.01 7.41
N GLY A 74 9.17 -12.97 7.89
CA GLY A 74 9.85 -12.00 7.03
C GLY A 74 10.71 -12.71 5.99
N SER A 75 10.16 -12.88 4.79
CA SER A 75 10.86 -13.49 3.68
C SER A 75 11.51 -12.37 2.90
N THR A 76 12.74 -12.06 3.31
CA THR A 76 13.65 -11.23 2.52
C THR A 76 13.91 -11.97 1.21
N GLY A 77 13.11 -11.67 0.17
CA GLY A 77 13.38 -12.12 -1.19
C GLY A 77 14.63 -11.42 -1.72
N LYS A 78 15.81 -11.97 -1.39
CA LYS A 78 17.07 -11.62 -2.03
C LYS A 78 17.35 -12.65 -3.13
N LYS A 79 17.39 -12.12 -4.37
CA LYS A 79 18.07 -12.58 -5.59
C LYS A 79 17.69 -13.93 -6.18
#